data_AF-A0A657PK34-F1
#
_entry.id   AF-A0A657PK34-F1
#
_cell.length_a   1.000
_cell.length_b   1.000
_cell.length_c   1.000
_cell.angle_alpha   90.00
_cell.angle_beta   90.00
_cell.angle_gamma   90.00
#
_symmetry.space_group_name_H-M   'P 1'
#
loop_
_entity.id
_entity.type
_entity.pdbx_description
1 polymer ?
#
loop_
_entity_poly.entity_id
_entity_poly.type
_entity_poly.pdbx_seq_one_letter_code
_entity_poly.pdbx_strand_id
1 'polypeptide(L)'
;MEGEPFVSNAFGDQYLFSLNRDDFSERPCAEVYAARFGHALLKPGTFYLFIGTDAGVLPAYLAAQDLPKGSRYCFIETPEILERLRQRGLVEGFHYFDTDSLADAIERMVSDGVIYYMADHAFVLENSLAAQHDFIDRYGVIGAEFSQRLEAYLKFNMGNVVVDLHRSNGIRNSQESPLHGECLREVLPGATAV
;
A
#
# COMPACT_ATOMS: atom_id res chain seq x y z
N MET A 1 7.74 5.30 -23.57
CA MET A 1 6.46 5.72 -22.98
C MET A 1 6.38 7.24 -22.91
N GLU A 2 7.51 7.92 -22.78
CA GLU A 2 7.63 9.38 -22.89
C GLU A 2 6.83 9.95 -24.09
N GLY A 3 5.87 10.82 -23.77
CA GLY A 3 5.00 11.50 -24.75
C GLY A 3 3.75 10.74 -25.19
N GLU A 4 3.53 9.49 -24.77
CA GLU A 4 2.29 8.76 -25.10
C GLU A 4 1.08 9.41 -24.41
N PRO A 5 0.00 9.78 -25.11
CA PRO A 5 -1.19 10.30 -24.47
C PRO A 5 -1.94 9.20 -23.70
N PHE A 6 -2.60 9.56 -22.60
CA PHE A 6 -3.60 8.68 -22.01
C PHE A 6 -4.79 8.53 -22.95
N VAL A 7 -5.23 7.29 -23.15
CA VAL A 7 -6.45 6.99 -23.89
C VAL A 7 -7.60 6.83 -22.91
N SER A 8 -8.83 7.07 -23.38
CA SER A 8 -10.05 6.81 -22.60
C SER A 8 -10.88 5.76 -23.32
N ASN A 9 -11.36 4.74 -22.60
CA ASN A 9 -12.31 3.79 -23.18
C ASN A 9 -13.72 4.39 -23.25
N ALA A 10 -14.68 3.62 -23.79
CA ALA A 10 -16.09 4.02 -23.88
C ALA A 10 -16.77 4.23 -22.51
N PHE A 11 -16.15 3.77 -21.42
CA PHE A 11 -16.66 3.84 -20.05
C PHE A 11 -16.03 4.99 -19.24
N GLY A 12 -15.05 5.71 -19.81
CA GLY A 12 -14.36 6.82 -19.18
C GLY A 12 -13.10 6.46 -18.40
N ASP A 13 -12.69 5.18 -18.39
CA ASP A 13 -11.43 4.78 -17.76
C ASP A 13 -10.25 5.29 -18.58
N GLN A 14 -9.26 5.86 -17.91
CA GLN A 14 -8.10 6.47 -18.56
C GLN A 14 -6.83 5.70 -18.23
N TYR A 15 -6.11 5.26 -19.27
CA TYR A 15 -4.92 4.42 -19.13
C TYR A 15 -3.91 4.66 -20.24
N LEU A 16 -2.74 4.03 -20.13
CA LEU A 16 -1.72 4.02 -21.18
C LEU A 16 -1.85 2.74 -21.99
N PHE A 17 -2.02 2.87 -23.30
CA PHE A 17 -2.21 1.71 -24.17
C PHE A 17 -0.97 0.83 -24.20
N SER A 18 0.24 1.41 -24.17
CA SER A 18 1.48 0.64 -24.09
C SER A 18 1.58 -0.22 -22.83
N LEU A 19 0.94 0.20 -21.74
CA LEU A 19 1.01 -0.45 -20.43
C LEU A 19 -0.10 -1.48 -20.22
N ASN A 20 -1.32 -1.20 -20.68
CA ASN A 20 -2.51 -2.02 -20.38
C ASN A 20 -3.16 -2.63 -21.63
N ARG A 21 -2.75 -2.21 -22.84
CA ARG A 21 -3.28 -2.68 -24.12
C ARG A 21 -4.81 -2.74 -24.13
N ASP A 22 -5.36 -3.93 -24.30
CA ASP A 22 -6.79 -4.20 -24.40
C ASP A 22 -7.44 -4.58 -23.06
N ASP A 23 -6.70 -4.54 -21.94
CA ASP A 23 -7.21 -4.95 -20.61
C ASP A 23 -8.47 -4.16 -20.21
N PHE A 24 -8.56 -2.90 -20.65
CA PHE A 24 -9.67 -1.99 -20.37
C PHE A 24 -10.38 -1.49 -21.63
N SER A 25 -10.18 -2.11 -22.80
CA SER A 25 -10.75 -1.59 -24.06
C SER A 25 -12.25 -1.90 -24.18
N GLU A 26 -12.66 -3.11 -23.81
CA GLU A 26 -14.03 -3.62 -24.04
C GLU A 26 -14.95 -3.55 -22.81
N ARG A 27 -14.38 -3.38 -21.62
CA ARG A 27 -15.11 -3.43 -20.34
C ARG A 27 -14.62 -2.35 -19.37
N PRO A 28 -15.47 -1.86 -18.46
CA PRO A 28 -15.07 -0.91 -17.44
C PRO A 28 -14.08 -1.54 -16.45
N CYS A 29 -13.13 -0.75 -15.94
CA CYS A 29 -12.07 -1.24 -15.04
C CYS A 29 -12.62 -1.96 -13.80
N ALA A 30 -13.76 -1.50 -13.28
CA ALA A 30 -14.41 -2.11 -12.13
C ALA A 30 -14.82 -3.58 -12.39
N GLU A 31 -15.33 -3.90 -13.59
CA GLU A 31 -15.66 -5.27 -13.97
C GLU A 31 -14.41 -6.11 -14.17
N VAL A 32 -13.37 -5.53 -14.78
CA VAL A 32 -12.09 -6.20 -15.01
C VAL A 32 -11.46 -6.60 -13.67
N TYR A 33 -11.39 -5.68 -12.71
CA TYR A 33 -10.84 -5.95 -11.39
C TYR A 33 -11.72 -6.88 -10.55
N ALA A 34 -13.04 -6.73 -10.60
CA ALA A 34 -13.95 -7.65 -9.93
C ALA A 34 -13.81 -9.07 -10.46
N ALA A 35 -13.65 -9.26 -11.77
CA ALA A 35 -13.41 -10.57 -12.37
C ALA A 35 -12.04 -11.15 -11.98
N ARG A 36 -11.00 -10.31 -11.94
CA ARG A 36 -9.62 -10.77 -11.70
C ARG A 36 -9.33 -11.05 -10.22
N PHE A 37 -9.78 -10.19 -9.33
CA PHE A 37 -9.42 -10.23 -7.92
C PHE A 37 -10.63 -10.48 -7.00
N GLY A 38 -11.86 -10.32 -7.50
CA GLY A 38 -13.07 -10.45 -6.68
C GLY A 38 -13.01 -9.57 -5.45
N HIS A 39 -13.38 -10.14 -4.30
CA HIS A 39 -13.27 -9.46 -3.00
C HIS A 39 -11.89 -9.59 -2.34
N ALA A 40 -10.90 -10.18 -3.02
CA ALA A 40 -9.59 -10.43 -2.42
C ALA A 40 -8.84 -9.14 -2.06
N LEU A 41 -9.11 -8.04 -2.78
CA LEU A 41 -8.51 -6.72 -2.52
C LEU A 41 -9.26 -5.90 -1.46
N LEU A 42 -10.39 -6.40 -0.94
CA LEU A 42 -11.26 -5.68 -0.02
C LEU A 42 -11.44 -6.42 1.31
N LYS A 43 -10.39 -7.11 1.78
CA LYS A 43 -10.41 -7.74 3.10
C LYS A 43 -10.07 -6.72 4.18
N PRO A 44 -10.83 -6.65 5.30
CA PRO A 44 -10.49 -5.81 6.45
C PRO A 44 -9.13 -6.18 7.06
N GLY A 45 -8.47 -5.21 7.70
CA GLY A 45 -7.22 -5.45 8.44
C GLY A 45 -6.14 -6.09 7.57
N THR A 46 -6.03 -5.68 6.31
CA THR A 46 -5.07 -6.22 5.35
C THR A 46 -4.22 -5.10 4.77
N PHE A 47 -2.91 -5.28 4.79
CA PHE A 47 -1.96 -4.42 4.12
C PHE A 47 -1.64 -4.97 2.73
N TYR A 48 -2.08 -4.23 1.72
CA TYR A 48 -1.85 -4.53 0.31
C TYR A 48 -0.71 -3.70 -0.22
N LEU A 49 0.22 -4.38 -0.88
CA LEU A 49 1.27 -3.76 -1.65
C LEU A 49 1.17 -4.25 -3.09
N PHE A 50 1.06 -3.31 -4.02
CA PHE A 50 0.94 -3.62 -5.44
C PHE A 50 2.22 -3.29 -6.20
N ILE A 51 2.62 -4.19 -7.09
CA ILE A 51 3.63 -3.89 -8.12
C ILE A 51 2.89 -3.38 -9.36
N GLY A 52 3.16 -2.13 -9.71
CA GLY A 52 2.47 -1.38 -10.76
C GLY A 52 1.13 -0.82 -10.31
N THR A 53 0.68 0.21 -11.03
CA THR A 53 -0.56 0.96 -10.77
C THR A 53 -1.61 0.81 -11.87
N ASP A 54 -1.32 0.05 -12.92
CA ASP A 54 -2.11 0.04 -14.17
C ASP A 54 -2.32 1.45 -14.73
N ALA A 55 -1.24 2.25 -14.82
CA ALA A 55 -1.29 3.65 -15.25
C ALA A 55 -2.26 4.50 -14.41
N GLY A 56 -2.44 4.17 -13.14
CA GLY A 56 -3.33 4.87 -12.22
C GLY A 56 -4.78 4.34 -12.20
N VAL A 57 -5.12 3.35 -13.04
CA VAL A 57 -6.46 2.75 -13.05
C VAL A 57 -6.75 2.00 -11.75
N LEU A 58 -5.77 1.25 -11.22
CA LEU A 58 -5.93 0.51 -9.97
C LEU A 58 -6.17 1.41 -8.73
N PRO A 59 -5.35 2.45 -8.47
CA PRO A 59 -5.62 3.37 -7.36
C PRO A 59 -6.93 4.14 -7.55
N ALA A 60 -7.28 4.53 -8.78
CA ALA A 60 -8.57 5.18 -9.05
C ALA A 60 -9.75 4.26 -8.74
N TYR A 61 -9.67 2.99 -9.15
CA TYR A 61 -10.67 1.97 -8.82
C TYR A 61 -10.83 1.82 -7.31
N LEU A 62 -9.72 1.69 -6.57
CA LEU A 62 -9.72 1.55 -5.10
C LEU A 62 -10.28 2.80 -4.40
N ALA A 63 -9.94 4.00 -4.86
CA ALA A 63 -10.45 5.25 -4.31
C ALA A 63 -11.98 5.40 -4.49
N ALA A 64 -12.56 4.74 -5.49
CA ALA A 64 -13.99 4.70 -5.71
C ALA A 64 -14.73 3.64 -4.87
N GLN A 65 -14.01 2.79 -4.12
CA GLN A 65 -14.60 1.78 -3.24
C GLN A 65 -14.72 2.26 -1.78
N ASP A 66 -15.63 1.66 -1.03
CA ASP A 66 -15.62 1.74 0.43
C ASP A 66 -14.48 0.86 0.98
N LEU A 67 -13.32 1.48 1.19
CA LEU A 67 -12.13 0.77 1.65
C LEU A 67 -12.36 0.15 3.05
N PRO A 68 -12.08 -1.15 3.25
CA PRO A 68 -12.29 -1.81 4.53
C PRO A 68 -11.48 -1.17 5.67
N LYS A 69 -12.08 -1.16 6.86
CA LYS A 69 -11.42 -0.63 8.06
C LYS A 69 -10.14 -1.41 8.38
N GLY A 70 -9.10 -0.67 8.74
CA GLY A 70 -7.79 -1.24 9.07
C GLY A 70 -7.00 -1.72 7.86
N SER A 71 -7.51 -1.56 6.64
CA SER A 71 -6.76 -1.90 5.44
C SER A 71 -5.92 -0.74 4.95
N ARG A 72 -4.80 -1.06 4.31
CA ARG A 72 -3.83 -0.10 3.76
C ARG A 72 -3.40 -0.55 2.39
N TYR A 73 -3.14 0.40 1.51
CA TYR A 73 -2.79 0.15 0.12
C TYR A 73 -1.57 0.98 -0.24
N CYS A 74 -0.59 0.32 -0.85
CA CYS A 74 0.66 0.92 -1.30
C CYS A 74 0.97 0.43 -2.71
N PHE A 75 1.65 1.27 -3.48
CA PHE A 75 2.04 0.97 -4.86
C PHE A 75 3.53 1.14 -5.05
N ILE A 76 4.14 0.20 -5.77
CA ILE A 76 5.50 0.29 -6.26
C ILE A 76 5.41 0.48 -7.76
N GLU A 77 5.99 1.56 -8.28
CA GLU A 77 5.80 1.95 -9.66
C GLU A 77 7.06 2.59 -10.24
N THR A 78 7.28 2.42 -11.55
CA THR A 78 8.43 2.99 -12.22
C THR A 78 8.43 4.51 -12.11
N PRO A 79 9.59 5.18 -11.98
CA PRO A 79 9.63 6.64 -11.89
C PRO A 79 8.96 7.35 -13.06
N GLU A 80 9.08 6.79 -14.27
CA GLU A 80 8.45 7.32 -15.48
C GLU A 80 6.92 7.36 -15.31
N ILE A 81 6.30 6.26 -14.87
CA ILE A 81 4.85 6.21 -14.67
C ILE A 81 4.44 7.07 -13.47
N LEU A 82 5.17 7.04 -12.35
CA LEU A 82 4.86 7.88 -11.18
C LEU A 82 4.86 9.37 -11.50
N GLU A 83 5.84 9.83 -12.27
CA GLU A 83 5.91 11.22 -12.68
C GLU A 83 4.70 11.62 -13.54
N ARG A 84 4.27 10.73 -14.43
CA ARG A 84 3.06 10.95 -15.22
C ARG A 84 1.79 10.97 -14.38
N LEU A 85 1.70 10.14 -13.35
CA LEU A 85 0.56 10.15 -12.42
C LEU A 85 0.54 11.45 -11.61
N ARG A 86 1.70 11.93 -11.13
CA ARG A 86 1.84 13.21 -10.41
C ARG A 86 1.37 14.38 -11.24
N GLN A 87 1.80 14.47 -12.50
CA GLN A 87 1.39 15.54 -13.42
C GLN A 87 -0.13 15.62 -13.62
N ARG A 88 -0.84 14.51 -13.36
CA ARG A 88 -2.30 14.42 -13.49
C ARG A 88 -3.03 14.49 -12.14
N GLY A 89 -2.31 14.62 -11.03
CA GLY A 89 -2.91 14.61 -9.69
C GLY A 89 -3.46 13.23 -9.28
N LEU A 90 -2.96 12.13 -9.85
CA LEU A 90 -3.47 10.77 -9.62
C LEU A 90 -2.70 10.00 -8.52
N VAL A 91 -1.97 10.72 -7.65
CA VAL A 91 -1.14 10.12 -6.58
C VAL A 91 -1.58 10.55 -5.17
N GLU A 92 -2.88 10.75 -4.97
CA GLU A 92 -3.45 11.15 -3.69
C GLU A 92 -4.09 9.95 -2.96
N GLY A 93 -4.11 9.98 -1.63
CA GLY A 93 -4.82 8.99 -0.80
C GLY A 93 -4.11 7.66 -0.56
N PHE A 94 -2.99 7.40 -1.24
CA PHE A 94 -2.18 6.18 -1.07
C PHE A 94 -0.68 6.48 -0.97
N HIS A 95 0.11 5.50 -0.53
CA HIS A 95 1.57 5.61 -0.57
C HIS A 95 2.12 5.02 -1.87
N TYR A 96 3.07 5.72 -2.47
CA TYR A 96 3.73 5.34 -3.71
C TYR A 96 5.24 5.30 -3.49
N PHE A 97 5.87 4.23 -3.95
CA PHE A 97 7.31 4.01 -3.90
C PHE A 97 7.82 3.79 -5.31
N ASP A 98 9.00 4.32 -5.61
CA ASP A 98 9.61 4.13 -6.91
C ASP A 98 10.36 2.79 -7.00
N THR A 99 10.48 2.27 -8.22
CA THR A 99 11.17 1.01 -8.47
C THR A 99 12.68 1.16 -8.62
N ASP A 100 13.18 2.37 -8.89
CA ASP A 100 14.58 2.59 -9.21
C ASP A 100 15.46 2.50 -7.94
N SER A 101 14.87 2.64 -6.75
CA SER A 101 15.54 2.30 -5.50
C SER A 101 14.66 1.48 -4.54
N LEU A 102 14.60 0.17 -4.76
CA LEU A 102 13.87 -0.76 -3.90
C LEU A 102 14.39 -0.78 -2.44
N ALA A 103 15.68 -0.50 -2.23
CA ALA A 103 16.24 -0.36 -0.88
C ALA A 103 15.66 0.88 -0.19
N ASP A 104 15.67 2.03 -0.88
CA ASP A 104 15.10 3.27 -0.35
C ASP A 104 13.58 3.14 -0.16
N ALA A 105 12.89 2.36 -1.01
CA ALA A 105 11.46 2.08 -0.84
C ALA A 105 11.17 1.44 0.51
N ILE A 106 11.95 0.43 0.94
CA ILE A 106 11.79 -0.22 2.25
C ILE A 106 12.15 0.76 3.37
N GLU A 107 13.25 1.51 3.26
CA GLU A 107 13.62 2.50 4.26
C GLU A 107 12.55 3.59 4.42
N ARG A 108 11.94 4.04 3.32
CA ARG A 108 10.80 4.97 3.33
C ARG A 108 9.57 4.34 3.94
N MET A 109 9.24 3.08 3.66
CA MET A 109 8.15 2.37 4.34
C MET A 109 8.36 2.33 5.86
N VAL A 110 9.59 2.17 6.32
CA VAL A 110 9.93 2.22 7.75
C VAL A 110 9.75 3.63 8.30
N SER A 111 10.31 4.63 7.62
CA SER A 111 10.26 6.03 8.06
C SER A 111 8.84 6.59 8.08
N ASP A 112 8.01 6.21 7.12
CA ASP A 112 6.60 6.58 7.03
C ASP A 112 5.72 5.75 7.98
N GLY A 113 6.31 4.74 8.64
CA GLY A 113 5.62 3.82 9.54
C GLY A 113 4.66 2.85 8.83
N VAL A 114 4.70 2.79 7.50
CA VAL A 114 3.89 1.87 6.69
C VAL A 114 4.24 0.42 6.98
N ILE A 115 5.52 0.14 7.22
CA ILE A 115 5.99 -1.23 7.47
C ILE A 115 5.37 -1.85 8.72
N TYR A 116 4.96 -1.03 9.70
CA TYR A 116 4.37 -1.53 10.94
C TYR A 116 2.97 -2.14 10.74
N TYR A 117 2.27 -1.77 9.66
CA TYR A 117 1.02 -2.43 9.30
C TYR A 117 1.22 -3.93 9.02
N MET A 118 2.41 -4.35 8.59
CA MET A 118 2.72 -5.78 8.38
C MET A 118 2.74 -6.60 9.68
N ALA A 119 2.98 -5.97 10.83
CA ALA A 119 3.10 -6.68 12.11
C ALA A 119 1.73 -7.08 12.68
N ASP A 120 0.71 -6.22 12.49
CA ASP A 120 -0.64 -6.40 13.06
C ASP A 120 -1.69 -6.83 12.02
N HIS A 121 -1.35 -6.86 10.73
CA HIS A 121 -2.29 -7.12 9.64
C HIS A 121 -1.83 -8.24 8.73
N ALA A 122 -2.79 -8.86 8.03
CA ALA A 122 -2.45 -9.75 6.93
C ALA A 122 -1.70 -8.96 5.85
N PHE A 123 -0.61 -9.50 5.33
CA PHE A 123 0.15 -8.87 4.26
C PHE A 123 -0.12 -9.57 2.93
N VAL A 124 -0.37 -8.78 1.89
CA VAL A 124 -0.64 -9.25 0.53
C VAL A 124 0.22 -8.43 -0.44
N LEU A 125 1.11 -9.12 -1.15
CA LEU A 125 1.86 -8.56 -2.27
C LEU A 125 1.26 -9.09 -3.57
N GLU A 126 0.78 -8.19 -4.42
CA GLU A 126 0.08 -8.54 -5.66
C GLU A 126 0.61 -7.73 -6.84
N ASN A 127 0.66 -8.36 -8.01
CA ASN A 127 0.96 -7.65 -9.25
C ASN A 127 -0.31 -7.01 -9.79
N SER A 128 -0.21 -5.76 -10.27
CA SER A 128 -1.24 -5.14 -11.12
C SER A 128 -1.39 -5.89 -12.45
N LEU A 129 -2.42 -5.59 -13.25
CA LEU A 129 -2.64 -6.29 -14.53
C LEU A 129 -1.48 -6.06 -15.50
N ALA A 130 -1.01 -4.83 -15.61
CA ALA A 130 0.15 -4.46 -16.40
C ALA A 130 1.42 -5.22 -15.96
N ALA A 131 1.63 -5.36 -14.65
CA ALA A 131 2.76 -6.09 -14.10
C ALA A 131 2.63 -7.61 -14.30
N GLN A 132 1.41 -8.16 -14.34
CA GLN A 132 1.18 -9.58 -14.63
C GLN A 132 1.41 -9.92 -16.10
N HIS A 133 0.97 -9.04 -16.99
CA HIS A 133 1.15 -9.20 -18.44
C HIS A 133 2.56 -8.84 -18.91
N ASP A 134 3.35 -8.19 -18.04
CA ASP A 134 4.76 -7.85 -18.24
C ASP A 134 5.00 -7.12 -19.56
N PHE A 135 4.07 -6.25 -19.97
CA PHE A 135 4.21 -5.44 -21.18
C PHE A 135 5.35 -4.41 -21.07
N ILE A 136 5.84 -4.22 -19.85
CA ILE A 136 7.12 -3.59 -19.54
C ILE A 136 7.98 -4.65 -18.86
N ASP A 137 9.03 -5.12 -19.54
CA ASP A 137 9.98 -6.16 -19.10
C ASP A 137 10.64 -5.92 -17.71
N ARG A 138 10.38 -4.78 -17.07
CA ARG A 138 10.92 -4.42 -15.75
C ARG A 138 10.05 -4.92 -14.60
N TYR A 139 8.72 -5.05 -14.74
CA TYR A 139 7.86 -5.36 -13.57
C TYR A 139 8.07 -6.75 -13.01
N GLY A 140 8.21 -7.78 -13.86
CA GLY A 140 8.43 -9.15 -13.39
C GLY A 140 9.69 -9.27 -12.53
N VAL A 141 10.78 -8.63 -12.95
CA VAL A 141 12.05 -8.60 -12.21
C VAL A 141 11.91 -7.81 -10.91
N ILE A 142 11.29 -6.63 -10.97
CA ILE A 142 11.13 -5.77 -9.80
C ILE A 142 10.28 -6.44 -8.71
N GLY A 143 9.17 -7.08 -9.07
CA GLY A 143 8.30 -7.73 -8.08
C GLY A 143 9.04 -8.84 -7.32
N ALA A 144 9.80 -9.67 -8.04
CA ALA A 144 10.59 -10.74 -7.44
C ALA A 144 11.72 -10.19 -6.55
N GLU A 145 12.45 -9.18 -7.01
CA GLU A 145 13.54 -8.57 -6.25
C GLU A 145 13.01 -7.88 -4.98
N PHE A 146 11.93 -7.12 -5.10
CA PHE A 146 11.33 -6.42 -3.98
C PHE A 146 10.82 -7.40 -2.92
N SER A 147 10.15 -8.49 -3.34
CA SER A 147 9.68 -9.55 -2.44
C SER A 147 10.84 -10.10 -1.59
N GLN A 148 11.94 -10.49 -2.24
CA GLN A 148 13.10 -11.06 -1.56
C GLN A 148 13.73 -10.07 -0.57
N ARG A 149 13.84 -8.80 -0.97
CA ARG A 149 14.40 -7.75 -0.10
C ARG A 149 13.50 -7.47 1.10
N LEU A 150 12.19 -7.41 0.91
CA LEU A 150 11.22 -7.20 1.99
C LEU A 150 11.25 -8.37 2.98
N GLU A 151 11.22 -9.61 2.48
CA GLU A 151 11.33 -10.80 3.31
C GLU A 151 12.63 -10.83 4.11
N ALA A 152 13.76 -10.52 3.47
CA ALA A 152 15.04 -10.42 4.16
C ALA A 152 14.99 -9.34 5.25
N TYR A 153 14.53 -8.13 4.93
CA TYR A 153 14.41 -7.04 5.90
C TYR A 153 13.58 -7.45 7.11
N LEU A 154 12.40 -8.02 6.88
CA LEU A 154 11.50 -8.48 7.93
C LEU A 154 12.15 -9.56 8.77
N LYS A 155 12.80 -10.56 8.17
CA LYS A 155 13.47 -11.63 8.91
C LYS A 155 14.54 -11.09 9.87
N PHE A 156 15.29 -10.08 9.47
CA PHE A 156 16.35 -9.49 10.29
C PHE A 156 15.84 -8.45 11.30
N ASN A 157 14.74 -7.76 10.99
CA ASN A 157 14.28 -6.59 11.76
C ASN A 157 12.92 -6.77 12.45
N MET A 158 12.24 -7.93 12.33
CA MET A 158 10.89 -8.12 12.87
C MET A 158 10.78 -7.73 14.35
N GLY A 159 11.78 -8.10 15.17
CA GLY A 159 11.80 -7.75 16.59
C GLY A 159 11.82 -6.23 16.82
N ASN A 160 12.58 -5.49 16.02
CA ASN A 160 12.63 -4.03 16.10
C ASN A 160 11.33 -3.41 15.57
N VAL A 161 10.79 -3.94 14.46
CA VAL A 161 9.51 -3.50 13.88
C VAL A 161 8.38 -3.61 14.91
N VAL A 162 8.30 -4.74 15.64
CA VAL A 162 7.30 -4.94 16.68
C VAL A 162 7.54 -4.02 17.88
N VAL A 163 8.78 -3.84 18.34
CA VAL A 163 9.09 -2.96 19.47
C VAL A 163 8.77 -1.50 19.16
N ASP A 164 9.12 -1.03 17.97
CA ASP A 164 8.86 0.34 17.52
C ASP A 164 7.36 0.58 17.29
N LEU A 165 6.61 -0.42 16.82
CA LEU A 165 5.15 -0.37 16.78
C LEU A 165 4.56 -0.15 18.18
N HIS A 166 4.96 -0.94 19.19
CA HIS A 166 4.49 -0.77 20.57
C HIS A 166 4.83 0.62 21.12
N ARG A 167 6.02 1.14 20.80
CA ARG A 167 6.43 2.50 21.18
C ARG A 167 5.55 3.57 20.53
N SER A 168 5.27 3.42 19.23
CA SER A 168 4.43 4.35 18.47
C SER A 168 2.98 4.37 18.98
N ASN A 169 2.42 3.19 19.30
CA ASN A 169 1.09 3.05 19.89
C ASN A 169 1.04 3.59 21.32
N GLY A 170 2.10 3.42 22.11
CA GLY A 170 2.21 4.03 23.44
C GLY A 170 2.18 5.57 23.39
N ILE A 171 2.86 6.16 22.40
CA ILE A 171 2.83 7.61 22.17
C ILE A 171 1.43 8.05 21.69
N ARG A 172 0.82 7.35 20.72
CA ARG A 172 -0.53 7.69 20.24
C ARG A 172 -1.59 7.58 21.32
N ASN A 173 -1.60 6.51 22.12
CA ASN A 173 -2.52 6.34 23.25
C ASN A 173 -2.32 7.41 24.34
N SER A 174 -1.10 7.95 24.49
CA SER A 174 -0.84 9.07 25.41
C SER A 174 -1.35 10.42 24.88
N GLN A 175 -1.48 10.58 23.56
CA GLN A 175 -2.00 11.78 22.91
C GLN A 175 -3.52 11.72 22.68
N GLU A 176 -4.11 10.52 22.62
CA GLU A 176 -5.56 10.28 22.49
C GLU A 176 -6.29 10.09 23.82
N SER A 177 -5.72 10.52 24.95
CA SER A 177 -6.44 10.55 26.23
C SER A 177 -7.14 11.90 26.46
N PRO A 178 -8.45 12.06 26.18
CA PRO A 178 -9.24 13.07 26.85
C PRO A 178 -9.52 12.56 28.27
N LEU A 179 -8.91 13.20 29.26
CA LEU A 179 -9.38 13.26 30.65
C LEU A 179 -10.04 11.97 31.20
N HIS A 180 -9.24 11.06 31.75
CA HIS A 180 -9.62 10.32 32.97
C HIS A 180 -8.42 10.34 33.93
N GLY A 181 -8.10 11.54 34.42
CA GLY A 181 -7.65 11.64 35.80
C GLY A 181 -8.84 11.32 36.71
N GLU A 182 -8.59 10.61 37.81
CA GLU A 182 -9.56 10.08 38.78
C GLU A 182 -10.15 8.69 38.50
N CYS A 183 -9.32 7.64 38.57
CA CYS A 183 -9.73 6.41 39.26
C CYS A 183 -8.52 5.51 39.64
N LEU A 184 -7.60 6.02 40.45
CA LEU A 184 -6.66 5.19 41.21
C LEU A 184 -6.55 5.75 42.64
N ARG A 185 -7.68 5.81 43.33
CA ARG A 185 -7.72 5.72 44.80
C ARG A 185 -8.44 4.43 45.13
N GLU A 186 -7.86 3.65 46.04
CA GLU A 186 -8.43 2.46 46.71
C GLU A 186 -8.24 1.07 46.09
N VAL A 187 -7.02 0.70 45.65
CA VAL A 187 -6.69 -0.74 45.54
C VAL A 187 -5.27 -1.04 46.03
N LEU A 188 -4.90 -0.64 47.25
CA LEU A 188 -3.82 -1.29 48.02
C LEU A 188 -3.97 -0.96 49.53
N PRO A 189 -4.73 -1.73 50.32
CA PRO A 189 -4.55 -1.75 51.76
C PRO A 189 -3.39 -2.71 52.08
N GLY A 190 -2.24 -2.18 52.47
CA GLY A 190 -1.15 -2.98 53.05
C GLY A 190 0.20 -2.80 52.37
N ALA A 191 0.84 -1.66 52.62
CA ALA A 191 2.29 -1.58 52.60
C ALA A 191 2.73 -0.81 53.86
N THR A 192 3.07 -1.57 54.89
CA THR A 192 3.71 -1.07 56.11
C THR A 192 5.10 -0.56 55.76
N ALA A 193 5.38 0.69 56.10
CA ALA A 193 6.71 1.28 56.03
C ALA A 193 7.59 0.73 57.16
N VAL A 194 8.86 0.44 56.83
CA VAL A 194 10.01 0.54 57.75
C VAL A 194 11.00 1.48 57.12
#